data_AF-A0A920U6E7-F1
#
_entry.id   AF-A0A920U6E7-F1
#
_cell.length_a   1.000
_cell.length_b   1.000
_cell.length_c   1.000
_cell.angle_alpha   90.00
_cell.angle_beta   90.00
_cell.angle_gamma   90.00
#
_symmetry.space_group_name_H-M   'P 1'
#
loop_
_entity.id
_entity.type
_entity.pdbx_description
1 polymer ?
#
loop_
_entity_poly.entity_id
_entity_poly.type
_entity_poly.pdbx_seq_one_letter_code
_entity_poly.pdbx_strand_id
1 'polypeptide(L)' 'MGGLPYPELSDFHPKGEASKAYDLYNEERGASKRAVIIIDKEGVVQFREEYEPGTLPDPVDIFEVVDNLNK' A
#
# COMPACT_ATOMS: atom_id res chain seq x y z
N MET A 1 17.31 -5.66 -13.98
CA MET A 1 17.04 -4.58 -13.00
C MET A 1 16.30 -5.24 -11.85
N GLY A 2 16.92 -5.30 -10.67
CA GLY A 2 16.43 -6.09 -9.54
C GLY A 2 17.46 -5.99 -8.43
N GLY A 3 17.15 -5.18 -7.42
CA GLY A 3 18.03 -4.91 -6.28
C GLY A 3 17.24 -4.49 -5.05
N LEU A 4 15.92 -4.66 -5.09
CA LEU A 4 15.04 -4.44 -3.95
C LEU A 4 15.04 -5.72 -3.11
N PRO A 5 15.19 -5.63 -1.78
CA PRO A 5 15.14 -6.79 -0.89
C PRO A 5 13.70 -7.31 -0.64
N TYR A 6 12.73 -6.86 -1.45
CA TYR A 6 11.32 -7.15 -1.31
C TYR A 6 10.66 -7.32 -2.70
N PRO A 7 9.52 -8.03 -2.79
CA PRO A 7 8.82 -8.22 -4.04
C PRO A 7 8.23 -6.91 -4.57
N GLU A 8 8.33 -6.71 -5.88
CA GLU A 8 7.61 -5.69 -6.62
C GLU A 8 6.53 -6.38 -7.45
N LEU A 9 5.26 -6.11 -7.13
CA LEU A 9 4.12 -6.77 -7.74
C LEU A 9 3.54 -5.94 -8.90
N SER A 10 2.94 -6.62 -9.88
CA SER A 10 2.33 -5.98 -11.05
C SER A 10 0.80 -6.11 -11.05
N ASP A 11 0.10 -5.00 -10.84
CA ASP A 11 -1.37 -4.91 -10.93
C ASP A 11 -1.82 -4.63 -12.37
N PHE A 12 -1.41 -5.52 -13.28
CA PHE A 12 -1.50 -5.29 -14.72
C PHE A 12 -2.78 -5.84 -15.37
N HIS A 13 -3.16 -7.08 -15.05
CA HIS A 13 -4.30 -7.73 -15.68
C HIS A 13 -5.03 -8.70 -14.73
N PRO A 14 -6.34 -8.51 -14.49
CA PRO A 14 -7.16 -7.36 -14.90
C PRO A 14 -6.60 -6.03 -14.37
N LYS A 15 -6.67 -4.97 -15.19
CA LYS A 15 -5.97 -3.71 -14.92
C LYS A 15 -6.48 -3.07 -13.63
N GLY A 16 -5.58 -2.96 -12.65
CA GLY A 16 -5.87 -2.30 -11.39
C GLY A 16 -6.77 -3.09 -10.45
N GLU A 17 -6.99 -4.40 -10.66
CA GLU A 17 -7.94 -5.19 -9.86
C GLU A 17 -7.60 -5.11 -8.36
N ALA A 18 -6.33 -5.28 -8.00
CA ALA A 18 -5.91 -5.22 -6.60
C ALA A 18 -6.12 -3.81 -6.04
N SER A 19 -5.69 -2.78 -6.77
CA SER A 19 -5.86 -1.38 -6.34
C SER A 19 -7.33 -0.98 -6.21
N LYS A 20 -8.21 -1.49 -7.09
CA LYS A 20 -9.67 -1.26 -7.03
C LYS A 20 -10.29 -1.92 -5.80
N ALA A 21 -9.85 -3.13 -5.44
CA ALA A 21 -10.35 -3.82 -4.25
C ALA A 21 -10.08 -3.06 -2.94
N TYR A 22 -9.09 -2.15 -2.93
CA TYR A 22 -8.77 -1.28 -1.78
C TYR A 22 -9.26 0.18 -1.95
N ASP A 23 -10.07 0.47 -2.97
CA ASP A 23 -10.50 1.83 -3.34
C ASP A 23 -9.34 2.81 -3.59
N LEU A 24 -8.21 2.28 -4.05
CA LEU A 24 -6.97 3.03 -4.30
C LEU A 24 -6.70 3.28 -5.78
N TYR A 25 -7.54 2.79 -6.69
CA TYR A 25 -7.32 3.02 -8.12
C TYR A 25 -7.72 4.43 -8.54
N ASN A 26 -6.82 5.12 -9.23
CA ASN A 26 -7.09 6.41 -9.86
C ASN A 26 -7.47 6.15 -11.33
N GLU A 27 -8.78 6.23 -11.62
CA GLU A 27 -9.32 6.00 -12.97
C GLU A 27 -8.80 7.01 -14.01
N GLU A 28 -8.59 8.27 -13.61
CA GLU A 28 -8.09 9.31 -14.52
C GLU A 28 -6.64 9.02 -14.95
N ARG A 29 -5.80 8.56 -14.02
CA ARG A 29 -4.38 8.25 -14.27
C ARG A 29 -4.13 6.82 -14.74
N GLY A 30 -5.10 5.92 -14.58
CA GLY A 30 -4.96 4.50 -14.91
C GLY A 30 -3.97 3.74 -14.02
N ALA A 31 -3.75 4.20 -12.78
CA ALA A 31 -2.76 3.68 -11.83
C ALA A 31 -3.26 3.78 -10.38
N SER A 32 -2.59 3.11 -9.43
CA SER A 32 -2.89 3.29 -8.02
C SER A 32 -2.53 4.69 -7.53
N LYS A 33 -3.32 5.19 -6.57
CA LYS A 33 -2.91 6.28 -5.68
C LYS A 33 -1.75 5.80 -4.82
N ARG A 34 -0.94 6.75 -4.33
CA ARG A 34 0.09 6.45 -3.34
C ARG A 34 -0.61 6.14 -2.02
N ALA A 35 -0.37 4.96 -1.47
CA ALA A 35 -0.95 4.56 -0.19
C ALA A 35 -0.05 3.53 0.50
N VAL A 36 -0.23 3.43 1.82
CA VAL A 36 0.33 2.36 2.64
C VAL A 36 -0.83 1.64 3.32
N ILE A 37 -0.80 0.31 3.25
CA ILE A 37 -1.75 -0.56 3.94
C ILE A 37 -0.93 -1.54 4.78
N ILE A 38 -1.28 -1.69 6.05
CA ILE A 38 -0.73 -2.72 6.93
C ILE A 38 -1.84 -3.71 7.24
N ILE A 39 -1.56 -4.98 6.96
CA ILE A 39 -2.48 -6.09 7.19
C ILE A 39 -1.82 -7.02 8.20
N ASP A 40 -2.55 -7.41 9.24
CA ASP A 40 -2.04 -8.35 10.24
C ASP A 40 -2.08 -9.82 9.75
N LYS A 41 -1.67 -10.74 10.63
CA LYS A 41 -1.61 -12.17 10.34
C LYS A 41 -2.99 -12.84 10.24
N GLU A 42 -4.04 -12.20 10.74
CA GLU A 42 -5.42 -12.66 10.63
C GLU A 42 -6.10 -12.12 9.35
N GLY A 43 -5.38 -11.29 8.57
CA GLY A 43 -5.87 -10.70 7.33
C GLY A 43 -6.67 -9.42 7.54
N VAL A 44 -6.58 -8.78 8.71
CA VAL A 44 -7.30 -7.55 9.03
C VAL A 44 -6.43 -6.33 8.71
N VAL A 45 -7.03 -5.32 8.08
CA VAL A 45 -6.37 -4.03 7.82
C VAL A 45 -6.25 -3.25 9.13
N GLN A 46 -5.03 -3.04 9.58
CA GLN A 46 -4.69 -2.33 10.82
C GLN A 46 -4.35 -0.86 10.57
N PHE A 47 -3.95 -0.54 9.34
CA PHE A 47 -3.64 0.82 8.91
C PHE A 47 -3.89 0.97 7.41
N ARG A 48 -4.44 2.12 7.03
CA ARG A 48 -4.67 2.52 5.64
C ARG A 48 -4.54 4.04 5.55
N GLU A 49 -3.55 4.50 4.80
CA GLU A 49 -3.38 5.93 4.54
C GLU A 49 -3.09 6.18 3.06
N GLU A 50 -3.79 7.16 2.50
CA GLU A 50 -3.61 7.67 1.14
C GLU A 50 -2.77 8.95 1.20
N TYR A 51 -1.84 9.11 0.26
CA TYR A 51 -0.96 10.28 0.19
C TYR A 51 -1.17 11.02 -1.12
N GLU A 52 -1.31 12.34 -1.01
CA GLU A 52 -1.36 13.22 -2.18
C GLU A 52 -0.05 13.13 -3.00
N PRO A 53 -0.11 13.34 -4.32
CA PRO A 53 1.09 13.40 -5.15
C PRO A 53 2.10 14.42 -4.62
N GLY A 54 3.32 13.97 -4.35
CA GLY A 54 4.39 14.80 -3.78
C GLY A 54 4.57 14.65 -2.27
N THR A 55 3.61 14.05 -1.58
CA THR A 55 3.73 13.69 -0.16
C THR A 55 4.38 12.31 -0.01
N LEU A 56 5.34 12.18 0.90
CA LEU A 56 5.93 10.90 1.28
C LEU A 56 5.23 10.38 2.54
N PRO A 57 5.03 9.06 2.66
CA PRO A 57 4.64 8.45 3.93
C PRO A 57 5.67 8.76 5.02
N ASP A 58 5.23 8.99 6.25
CA ASP A 58 6.13 9.06 7.40
C ASP A 58 6.47 7.63 7.87
N PRO A 59 7.75 7.22 7.83
CA PRO A 59 8.14 5.90 8.31
C PRO A 59 7.83 5.69 9.80
N VAL A 60 7.85 6.74 10.63
CA VAL A 60 7.61 6.62 12.08
C VAL A 60 6.20 6.09 12.33
N ASP A 61 5.19 6.68 11.69
CA ASP A 61 3.79 6.27 11.82
C ASP A 61 3.60 4.80 11.39
N ILE A 62 4.26 4.39 10.31
CA ILE A 62 4.23 3.02 9.79
C ILE A 62 4.86 2.04 10.78
N PHE A 63 6.04 2.37 11.32
CA PHE A 63 6.74 1.50 12.28
C PHE A 63 5.97 1.36 13.59
N GLU A 64 5.37 2.44 14.10
CA GLU A 64 4.57 2.38 15.32
C GLU A 64 3.39 1.40 15.20
N VAL A 65 2.71 1.38 14.04
CA VAL A 65 1.65 0.39 13.79
C VAL A 65 2.23 -1.03 13.79
N VAL A 66 3.30 -1.27 13.03
CA VAL A 66 3.91 -2.61 12.93
C VAL A 66 4.40 -3.12 14.29
N ASP A 67 5.01 -2.26 15.10
CA ASP A 67 5.50 -2.61 16.44
C ASP A 67 4.35 -2.98 17.39
N ASN A 68 3.20 -2.32 17.27
CA ASN A 68 2.02 -2.64 18.06
C ASN A 68 1.36 -3.97 17.67
N LEU A 69 1.57 -4.48 16.46
CA LEU A 69 1.09 -5.80 16.03
C LEU A 69 1.94 -6.97 16.53
N ASN A 70 3.16 -6.69 17.00
CA ASN A 70 4.11 -7.71 17.49
C ASN A 70 4.16 -7.82 19.02
N LYS A 71 3.36 -7.04 19.74
CA LYS A 71 3.18 -7.14 21.19
C LYS A 71 2.16 -8.22 21.54
#